data_AF-A0A0Q3EC09-F1
#
_entry.id   AF-A0A0Q3EC09-F1
#
_cell.length_a   1.000
_cell.length_b   1.000
_cell.length_c   1.000
_cell.angle_alpha   90.00
_cell.angle_beta   90.00
_cell.angle_gamma   90.00
#
_symmetry.space_group_name_H-M   'P 1'
#
loop_
_entity.id
_entity.type
_entity.pdbx_description
1 polymer ?
#
loop_
_entity_poly.entity_id
_entity_poly.type
_entity_poly.pdbx_seq_one_letter_code
_entity_poly.pdbx_strand_id
1 'polypeptide(L)'
;MDPIQRAAFLEEDQEMEDAHSVAAAGGDTEAKDGVVEHYVCFSCVDGELYELDVGNMHPIHHGRSSPDSLLQDAARVIKNMIAEYPDSINFNVMALSKK
;
A
#
# COMPACT_ATOMS: atom_id res chain seq x y z
N MET A 1 -12.63 -5.32 15.65
CA MET A 1 -12.45 -6.11 14.41
C MET A 1 -10.98 -6.47 14.29
N ASP A 2 -10.69 -7.76 14.28
CA ASP A 2 -9.39 -8.28 13.87
C ASP A 2 -9.19 -8.15 12.35
N PRO A 3 -7.99 -8.42 11.78
CA PRO A 3 -7.75 -8.29 10.35
C PRO A 3 -8.70 -9.10 9.46
N ILE A 4 -9.09 -10.31 9.86
CA ILE A 4 -9.98 -11.18 9.09
C ILE A 4 -11.42 -10.63 9.12
N GLN A 5 -11.86 -10.17 10.28
CA GLN A 5 -13.16 -9.49 10.42
C GLN A 5 -13.23 -8.20 9.60
N ARG A 6 -12.12 -7.45 9.50
CA ARG A 6 -12.05 -6.25 8.64
C ARG A 6 -12.15 -6.60 7.16
N ALA A 7 -11.51 -7.69 6.72
CA ALA A 7 -11.61 -8.17 5.35
C ALA A 7 -13.03 -8.62 5.01
N ALA A 8 -13.67 -9.42 5.86
CA ALA A 8 -15.05 -9.85 5.68
C ALA A 8 -16.03 -8.67 5.67
N PHE A 9 -15.80 -7.66 6.52
CA PHE A 9 -16.60 -6.43 6.49
C PHE A 9 -16.43 -5.67 5.17
N LEU A 10 -15.20 -5.53 4.67
CA LEU A 10 -14.90 -4.85 3.41
C LEU A 10 -15.52 -5.56 2.20
N GLU A 11 -15.58 -6.90 2.21
CA GLU A 11 -16.21 -7.71 1.17
C GLU A 11 -17.72 -7.43 1.03
N GLU A 12 -18.39 -7.04 2.12
CA GLU A 12 -19.83 -6.73 2.14
C GLU A 12 -20.13 -5.22 2.01
N ASP A 13 -19.10 -4.36 1.88
CA ASP A 13 -19.25 -2.89 1.84
C ASP A 13 -19.50 -2.37 0.41
N GLN A 14 -20.79 -2.23 0.07
CA GLN A 14 -21.21 -1.73 -1.25
C GLN A 14 -20.75 -0.30 -1.53
N GLU A 15 -20.68 0.58 -0.52
CA GLU A 15 -20.26 1.97 -0.73
C GLU A 15 -18.80 2.02 -1.18
N MET A 16 -17.95 1.21 -0.57
CA MET A 16 -16.56 1.07 -0.98
C MET A 16 -16.41 0.42 -2.36
N GLU A 17 -17.19 -0.62 -2.67
CA GLU A 17 -17.18 -1.28 -3.98
C GLU A 17 -17.56 -0.30 -5.11
N ASP A 18 -18.63 0.49 -4.90
CA ASP A 18 -19.10 1.47 -5.87
C ASP A 18 -18.04 2.57 -6.08
N ALA A 19 -17.46 3.09 -5.00
CA ALA A 19 -16.40 4.09 -5.07
C ALA A 19 -15.14 3.55 -5.76
N HIS A 20 -14.74 2.32 -5.47
CA HIS A 20 -13.62 1.65 -6.13
C HIS A 20 -13.88 1.46 -7.62
N SER A 21 -15.07 1.02 -8.01
CA SER A 21 -15.45 0.81 -9.41
C SER A 21 -15.39 2.10 -10.23
N VAL A 22 -15.89 3.20 -9.66
CA VAL A 22 -15.78 4.53 -10.29
C VAL A 22 -14.32 4.97 -10.43
N ALA A 23 -13.49 4.77 -9.40
CA ALA A 23 -12.09 5.13 -9.44
C ALA A 23 -11.30 4.30 -10.46
N ALA A 24 -11.57 2.98 -10.54
CA ALA A 24 -10.91 2.06 -11.47
C ALA A 24 -11.21 2.41 -12.94
N ALA A 25 -12.41 2.91 -13.24
CA ALA A 25 -12.81 3.36 -14.57
C ALA A 25 -12.38 4.81 -14.90
N GLY A 26 -11.91 5.57 -13.91
CA GLY A 26 -11.62 7.01 -14.03
C GLY A 26 -10.19 7.36 -14.46
N GLY A 27 -9.30 6.38 -14.60
CA GLY A 27 -7.91 6.61 -15.00
C GLY A 27 -7.73 6.82 -16.51
N ASP A 28 -6.51 7.20 -16.91
CA ASP A 28 -6.13 7.40 -18.33
C ASP A 28 -6.01 6.08 -19.12
N THR A 29 -6.09 4.93 -18.45
CA THR A 29 -5.92 3.59 -19.03
C THR A 29 -7.12 2.70 -18.72
N GLU A 30 -7.47 1.82 -19.66
CA GLU A 30 -8.50 0.80 -19.44
C GLU A 30 -8.08 -0.21 -18.36
N ALA A 31 -9.04 -0.58 -17.51
CA ALA A 31 -8.86 -1.67 -16.54
C ALA A 31 -8.61 -3.00 -17.25
N LYS A 32 -7.71 -3.81 -16.68
CA LYS A 32 -7.32 -5.12 -17.23
C LYS A 32 -7.51 -6.20 -16.17
N ASP A 33 -7.84 -7.41 -16.64
CA ASP A 33 -7.83 -8.61 -15.81
C ASP A 33 -6.41 -9.20 -15.71
N GLY A 34 -6.19 -10.01 -14.67
CA GLY A 34 -4.93 -10.74 -14.49
C GLY A 34 -3.74 -9.87 -14.10
N VAL A 35 -4.01 -8.72 -13.47
CA VAL A 35 -2.99 -7.81 -12.91
C VAL A 35 -2.22 -8.52 -11.81
N VAL A 36 -0.89 -8.45 -11.88
CA VAL A 36 0.02 -9.03 -10.86
C VAL A 36 0.72 -7.95 -10.04
N GLU A 37 0.58 -6.69 -10.44
CA GLU A 37 1.03 -5.53 -9.69
C GLU A 37 0.29 -5.43 -8.36
N HIS A 38 1.04 -5.10 -7.31
CA HIS A 38 0.58 -5.15 -5.94
C HIS A 38 0.80 -3.82 -5.22
N TYR A 39 -0.15 -3.46 -4.35
CA TYR A 39 -0.04 -2.26 -3.52
C TYR A 39 0.39 -2.63 -2.10
N VAL A 40 1.43 -1.95 -1.62
CA VAL A 40 1.86 -1.97 -0.22
C VAL A 40 1.79 -0.57 0.36
N CYS A 41 1.50 -0.46 1.66
CA CYS A 41 1.39 0.83 2.34
C CYS A 41 2.43 0.94 3.47
N PHE A 42 3.12 2.07 3.55
CA PHE A 42 4.06 2.39 4.63
C PHE A 42 3.49 3.48 5.53
N SER A 43 3.50 3.25 6.84
CA SER A 43 2.98 4.20 7.83
C SER A 43 3.83 4.25 9.09
N CYS A 44 3.86 5.42 9.73
CA CYS A 44 4.45 5.59 11.05
C CYS A 44 3.36 5.44 12.11
N VAL A 45 3.48 4.42 12.96
CA VAL A 45 2.56 4.16 14.08
C VAL A 45 3.41 4.03 15.35
N ASP A 46 3.06 4.80 16.38
CA ASP A 46 3.75 4.78 17.68
C ASP A 46 5.29 4.95 17.62
N GLY A 47 5.76 5.73 16.65
CA GLY A 47 7.20 6.00 16.45
C GLY A 47 7.95 4.89 15.70
N GLU A 48 7.23 3.98 15.07
CA GLU A 48 7.79 2.84 14.32
C GLU A 48 7.24 2.82 12.88
N LEU A 49 8.08 2.41 11.93
CA LEU A 49 7.71 2.21 10.53
C LEU A 49 7.12 0.82 10.34
N TYR A 50 5.90 0.79 9.80
CA TYR A 50 5.23 -0.44 9.41
C TYR A 50 4.94 -0.47 7.92
N GLU A 51 5.16 -1.62 7.32
CA GLU A 51 4.63 -2.02 6.03
C GLU A 51 3.34 -2.83 6.23
N LEU A 52 2.28 -2.41 5.55
CA LEU A 52 0.97 -3.04 5.53
C LEU A 52 0.79 -3.67 4.15
N ASP A 53 0.92 -4.99 4.13
CA ASP A 53 0.78 -5.82 2.94
C ASP A 53 -0.22 -6.95 3.25
N VAL A 54 -1.28 -7.05 2.43
CA VAL A 54 -2.34 -8.07 2.56
C VAL A 54 -1.80 -9.49 2.34
N GLY A 55 -0.67 -9.65 1.64
CA GLY A 55 0.00 -10.94 1.49
C GLY A 55 0.62 -11.46 2.80
N ASN A 56 0.76 -10.61 3.81
CA ASN A 56 1.35 -10.96 5.10
C ASN A 56 0.27 -11.06 6.20
N MET A 57 0.43 -12.05 7.09
CA MET A 57 -0.49 -12.24 8.22
C MET A 57 -0.46 -11.08 9.24
N HIS A 58 0.62 -10.32 9.27
CA HIS A 58 0.84 -9.22 10.21
C HIS A 58 1.63 -8.09 9.53
N PRO A 59 1.51 -6.84 10.02
CA PRO A 59 2.37 -5.75 9.58
C PRO A 59 3.86 -6.09 9.73
N ILE A 60 4.67 -5.70 8.75
CA ILE A 60 6.13 -5.88 8.81
C ILE A 60 6.74 -4.64 9.44
N HIS A 61 7.54 -4.84 10.49
CA HIS A 61 8.23 -3.77 11.20
C HIS A 61 9.60 -3.47 10.58
N HIS A 62 9.87 -2.19 10.33
CA HIS A 62 11.08 -1.72 9.64
C HIS A 62 11.97 -0.80 10.49
N GLY A 63 11.73 -0.74 11.79
CA GLY A 63 12.46 0.10 12.76
C GLY A 63 11.80 1.46 13.01
N ARG A 64 12.52 2.33 13.72
CA ARG A 64 11.99 3.62 14.20
C ARG A 64 11.67 4.57 13.04
N SER A 65 10.62 5.36 13.23
CA SER A 65 10.24 6.45 12.33
C SER A 65 9.48 7.55 13.07
N SER A 66 9.12 8.60 12.33
CA SER A 66 8.35 9.73 12.83
C SER A 66 7.56 10.36 11.67
N PRO A 67 6.54 11.18 11.95
CA PRO A 67 5.86 11.93 10.89
C PRO A 67 6.80 12.75 10.00
N ASP A 68 7.89 13.28 10.56
CA ASP A 68 8.86 14.12 9.84
C ASP A 68 9.87 13.32 9.01
N SER A 69 10.12 12.05 9.37
CA SER A 69 11.07 11.16 8.70
C SER A 69 10.43 10.05 7.87
N LEU A 70 9.10 9.87 7.95
CA LEU A 70 8.34 8.78 7.32
C LEU A 70 8.68 8.62 5.84
N LEU A 71 8.75 9.71 5.09
CA LEU A 71 9.05 9.67 3.66
C LEU A 71 10.44 9.06 3.40
N GLN A 72 11.46 9.50 4.14
CA GLN A 72 12.83 9.03 3.97
C GLN A 72 12.99 7.60 4.47
N ASP A 73 12.35 7.26 5.60
CA ASP A 73 12.43 5.92 6.20
C ASP A 73 11.74 4.88 5.31
N ALA A 74 10.55 5.20 4.78
CA ALA A 74 9.84 4.35 3.82
C ALA A 74 10.62 4.24 2.50
N ALA A 75 11.17 5.34 1.97
CA ALA A 75 11.95 5.32 0.73
C ALA A 75 13.19 4.42 0.83
N ARG A 76 13.81 4.31 2.02
CA ARG A 76 14.90 3.35 2.25
C ARG A 76 14.43 1.92 2.05
N VAL A 77 13.27 1.54 2.60
CA VAL A 77 12.72 0.19 2.45
C VAL A 77 12.30 -0.07 1.01
N ILE A 78 11.59 0.86 0.38
CA ILE A 78 11.14 0.76 -1.02
C ILE A 78 12.33 0.57 -1.98
N LYS A 79 13.45 1.28 -1.76
CA LYS A 79 14.66 1.09 -2.56
C LYS A 79 15.21 -0.33 -2.48
N ASN A 80 15.14 -0.97 -1.31
CA ASN A 80 15.55 -2.36 -1.16
C ASN A 80 14.60 -3.30 -1.91
N MET A 81 13.28 -3.08 -1.82
CA MET A 81 12.29 -3.87 -2.58
C MET A 81 12.52 -3.75 -4.10
N ILE A 82 12.76 -2.55 -4.61
CA ILE A 82 13.07 -2.35 -6.04
C ILE A 82 14.37 -3.06 -6.43
N ALA A 83 15.38 -3.03 -5.56
CA ALA A 83 16.67 -3.68 -5.82
C ALA A 83 16.59 -5.22 -5.88
N GLU A 84 15.55 -5.84 -5.32
CA GLU A 84 15.29 -7.28 -5.45
C GLU A 84 14.85 -7.67 -6.88
N TYR A 85 14.39 -6.70 -7.67
CA TYR A 85 13.96 -6.88 -9.07
C TYR A 85 14.75 -5.95 -10.01
N PRO A 86 16.07 -6.14 -10.16
CA PRO A 86 16.96 -5.16 -10.80
C PRO A 86 16.65 -4.88 -12.28
N ASP A 87 15.99 -5.82 -12.97
CA ASP A 87 15.61 -5.69 -14.38
C ASP A 87 14.19 -5.14 -14.57
N SER A 88 13.44 -4.92 -13.48
CA SER A 88 12.08 -4.38 -13.52
C SER A 88 12.10 -2.86 -13.40
N ILE A 89 11.34 -2.20 -14.28
CA ILE A 89 11.01 -0.78 -14.18
C ILE A 89 9.55 -0.55 -13.74
N ASN A 90 8.83 -1.63 -13.42
CA ASN A 90 7.41 -1.60 -13.10
C ASN A 90 7.21 -1.34 -11.60
N PHE A 91 7.42 -0.10 -11.19
CA PHE A 91 7.07 0.37 -9.85
C PHE A 91 6.49 1.78 -9.91
N ASN A 92 5.65 2.10 -8.94
CA ASN A 92 5.15 3.45 -8.71
C ASN A 92 5.17 3.73 -7.21
N VAL A 93 5.40 4.98 -6.83
CA VAL A 93 5.37 5.42 -5.43
C VAL A 93 4.53 6.68 -5.33
N MET A 94 3.53 6.65 -4.46
CA MET A 94 2.68 7.80 -4.14
C MET A 94 2.83 8.15 -2.66
N ALA A 95 2.81 9.45 -2.36
CA ALA A 95 2.87 9.94 -0.99
C ALA A 95 1.58 10.69 -0.64
N LEU A 96 0.94 10.30 0.47
CA LEU A 96 -0.16 11.06 1.06
C LEU A 96 0.42 12.24 1.85
N SER A 97 0.20 13.46 1.36
CA SER A 97 0.73 14.69 1.95
C SER A 97 -0.37 15.74 2.16
N LYS A 98 -0.12 16.67 3.09
CA LYS A 98 -0.97 17.87 3.20
C LYS A 98 -0.76 18.74 1.95
N LYS A 99 -1.85 19.32 1.46
CA LYS A 99 -1.81 20.33 0.39
C LYS A 99 -1.04 21.57 0.80
#